data_AF-X1EUE1-F1
#
_entry.id   AF-X1EUE1-F1
#
_cell.length_a   1.000
_cell.length_b   1.000
_cell.length_c   1.000
_cell.angle_alpha   90.00
_cell.angle_beta   90.00
_cell.angle_gamma   90.00
#
_symmetry.space_group_name_H-M   'P 1'
#
loop_
_entity.id
_entity.type
_entity.pdbx_description
1 polymer ?
#
loop_
_entity_poly.entity_id
_entity_poly.type
_entity_poly.pdbx_seq_one_letter_code
_entity_poly.pdbx_strand_id
1 'polypeptide(L)'
;NNTCIGDYAAIYVRESPSSLVINNTCESSHNGIHISTSQSSIVTHNTINVITGLTGIQGLWIYYSHFTNATFNKCTEYLYSMFVLGSDSCNILNNELSYGSDSCIYLYESNQNTINNNTCTNGLKGITLFSSSNSFFIYNLLQDNTEQGIVITSTSSTDNSIYHNTFKDNNLGGISQAYDNGTNNLWYNVSLTSGNYWSDWAGAGGYLIDGYAGSVDLFPLGVPIVPIISEFQYQTIFTTLI
;
A
#
# COMPACT_ATOMS: atom_id res chain seq x y z
N ASN A 1 -8.92 14.94 17.14
CA ASN A 1 -8.16 13.96 17.91
C ASN A 1 -9.06 13.32 18.96
N ASN A 2 -9.69 12.21 18.60
CA ASN A 2 -10.44 11.35 19.53
C ASN A 2 -9.66 10.05 19.74
N THR A 3 -9.76 9.47 20.93
CA THR A 3 -9.32 8.09 21.20
C THR A 3 -10.53 7.17 21.11
N CYS A 4 -10.47 6.17 20.25
CA CYS A 4 -11.53 5.19 20.04
C CYS A 4 -10.99 3.80 20.39
N ILE A 5 -11.70 3.07 21.24
CA ILE A 5 -11.32 1.70 21.65
C ILE A 5 -12.52 0.80 21.39
N GLY A 6 -12.32 -0.34 20.74
CA GLY A 6 -13.41 -1.28 20.47
C GLY A 6 -12.96 -2.72 20.31
N ASP A 7 -13.82 -3.64 20.75
CA ASP A 7 -13.53 -5.09 20.71
C ASP A 7 -13.58 -5.65 19.29
N TYR A 8 -14.56 -5.22 18.49
CA TYR A 8 -14.71 -5.60 17.09
C TYR A 8 -14.12 -4.58 16.12
N ALA A 9 -14.49 -3.30 16.30
CA ALA A 9 -13.90 -2.19 15.56
C ALA A 9 -13.79 -0.97 16.47
N ALA A 10 -12.68 -0.23 16.42
CA ALA A 10 -12.58 1.03 17.16
C ALA A 10 -13.47 2.12 16.52
N ILE A 11 -13.49 2.18 15.19
CA ILE A 11 -14.43 3.00 14.41
C ILE A 11 -15.08 2.11 13.35
N TYR A 12 -16.41 2.10 13.31
CA TYR A 12 -17.17 1.40 12.28
C TYR A 12 -18.13 2.36 11.57
N VAL A 13 -17.89 2.59 10.29
CA VAL A 13 -18.74 3.38 9.39
C VAL A 13 -19.44 2.39 8.46
N ARG A 14 -20.77 2.40 8.46
CA ARG A 14 -21.58 1.49 7.65
C ARG A 14 -22.65 2.26 6.87
N GLU A 15 -22.81 1.94 5.59
CA GLU A 15 -23.88 2.47 4.73
C GLU A 15 -24.00 4.01 4.82
N SER A 16 -22.86 4.69 4.95
CA SER A 16 -22.76 6.12 5.23
C SER A 16 -21.81 6.79 4.22
N PRO A 17 -22.30 7.18 3.04
CA PRO A 17 -21.49 7.83 2.01
C PRO A 17 -20.86 9.14 2.50
N SER A 18 -19.70 9.50 1.94
CA SER A 18 -19.00 10.76 2.24
C SER A 18 -18.62 10.93 3.72
N SER A 19 -18.38 9.83 4.43
CA SER A 19 -17.99 9.85 5.84
C SER A 19 -16.58 10.37 6.02
N LEU A 20 -16.35 11.12 7.11
CA LEU A 20 -15.06 11.70 7.46
C LEU A 20 -14.53 11.04 8.73
N VAL A 21 -13.43 10.30 8.61
CA VAL A 21 -12.70 9.69 9.73
C VAL A 21 -11.31 10.31 9.78
N ILE A 22 -11.19 11.39 10.55
CA ILE A 22 -10.02 12.27 10.51
C ILE A 22 -9.40 12.43 11.89
N ASN A 23 -8.08 12.25 11.97
CA ASN A 23 -7.28 12.56 13.15
C ASN A 23 -7.83 11.87 14.40
N ASN A 24 -7.89 10.54 14.37
CA ASN A 24 -8.25 9.69 15.51
C ASN A 24 -7.11 8.75 15.87
N THR A 25 -7.02 8.41 17.16
CA THR A 25 -6.21 7.30 17.66
C THR A 25 -7.13 6.13 17.94
N CYS A 26 -6.94 5.02 17.25
CA CYS A 26 -7.81 3.86 17.28
C CYS A 26 -7.06 2.66 17.85
N GLU A 27 -7.67 1.99 18.83
CA GLU A 27 -7.15 0.74 19.39
C GLU A 27 -8.21 -0.35 19.30
N SER A 28 -7.89 -1.47 18.64
CA SER A 28 -8.80 -2.63 18.57
C SER A 28 -8.06 -3.94 18.45
N SER A 29 -8.65 -4.99 19.02
CA SER A 29 -8.20 -6.37 18.91
C SER A 29 -8.60 -7.08 17.62
N HIS A 30 -9.48 -6.50 16.81
CA HIS A 30 -9.96 -7.13 15.58
C HIS A 30 -9.80 -6.19 14.38
N ASN A 31 -10.60 -5.12 14.33
CA ASN A 31 -10.53 -4.11 13.27
C ASN A 31 -10.19 -2.72 13.81
N GLY A 32 -9.19 -2.04 13.29
CA GLY A 32 -8.93 -0.66 13.72
C GLY A 32 -10.06 0.29 13.28
N ILE A 33 -10.12 0.56 11.98
CA ILE A 33 -11.17 1.35 11.33
C ILE A 33 -11.79 0.51 10.23
N HIS A 34 -13.12 0.37 10.25
CA HIS A 34 -13.86 -0.36 9.23
C HIS A 34 -14.81 0.59 8.49
N ILE A 35 -14.59 0.76 7.18
CA ILE A 35 -15.45 1.49 6.25
C ILE A 35 -16.19 0.46 5.40
N SER A 36 -17.48 0.25 5.69
CA SER A 36 -18.31 -0.75 5.04
C SER A 36 -19.39 -0.08 4.21
N THR A 37 -19.48 -0.45 2.94
CA THR A 37 -20.52 -0.01 1.99
C THR A 37 -20.75 1.52 2.00
N SER A 38 -19.67 2.29 2.18
CA SER A 38 -19.69 3.74 2.45
C SER A 38 -18.84 4.48 1.41
N GLN A 39 -19.47 4.83 0.30
CA GLN A 39 -18.83 5.42 -0.87
C GLN A 39 -18.19 6.78 -0.59
N SER A 40 -17.08 7.08 -1.28
CA SER A 40 -16.44 8.41 -1.25
C SER A 40 -16.03 8.88 0.16
N SER A 41 -15.68 7.94 1.04
CA SER A 41 -15.25 8.28 2.40
C SER A 41 -13.82 8.85 2.42
N ILE A 42 -13.53 9.69 3.41
CA ILE A 42 -12.18 10.23 3.66
C ILE A 42 -11.69 9.68 5.00
N VAL A 43 -10.62 8.89 4.96
CA VAL A 43 -9.96 8.33 6.13
C VAL A 43 -8.53 8.85 6.17
N THR A 44 -8.26 9.83 7.03
CA THR A 44 -6.96 10.50 7.00
C THR A 44 -6.39 10.89 8.34
N HIS A 45 -5.06 10.86 8.46
CA HIS A 45 -4.32 11.24 9.66
C HIS A 45 -4.70 10.41 10.89
N ASN A 46 -5.14 9.16 10.73
CA ASN A 46 -5.46 8.29 11.86
C ASN A 46 -4.24 7.47 12.27
N THR A 47 -4.09 7.26 13.57
CA THR A 47 -3.14 6.29 14.15
C THR A 47 -3.94 5.06 14.58
N ILE A 48 -3.60 3.90 14.03
CA ILE A 48 -4.36 2.66 14.19
C ILE A 48 -3.43 1.59 14.78
N ASN A 49 -3.69 1.20 16.02
CA ASN A 49 -2.86 0.27 16.76
C ASN A 49 -3.68 -0.92 17.22
N VAL A 50 -3.07 -2.10 17.25
CA VAL A 50 -3.66 -3.25 17.95
C VAL A 50 -3.65 -3.00 19.46
N ILE A 51 -4.63 -3.57 20.17
CA ILE A 51 -4.55 -3.65 21.64
C ILE A 51 -3.35 -4.54 22.02
N THR A 52 -2.46 -4.01 22.88
CA THR A 52 -1.22 -4.66 23.28
C THR A 52 -1.42 -6.12 23.70
N GLY A 53 -0.60 -7.01 23.14
CA GLY A 53 -0.62 -8.45 23.46
C GLY A 53 -1.62 -9.27 22.65
N LEU A 54 -2.33 -8.65 21.70
CA LEU A 54 -3.23 -9.31 20.77
C LEU A 54 -2.72 -9.16 19.33
N THR A 55 -3.33 -9.90 18.41
CA THR A 55 -3.07 -9.77 16.97
C THR A 55 -4.37 -9.36 16.30
N GLY A 56 -4.41 -8.13 15.78
CA GLY A 56 -5.56 -7.61 15.05
C GLY A 56 -5.61 -8.22 13.65
N ILE A 57 -6.80 -8.26 13.05
CA ILE A 57 -6.96 -8.83 11.70
C ILE A 57 -6.80 -7.74 10.64
N GLN A 58 -7.61 -6.67 10.70
CA GLN A 58 -7.52 -5.56 9.75
C GLN A 58 -7.29 -4.22 10.47
N GLY A 59 -6.22 -3.52 10.13
CA GLY A 59 -5.98 -2.17 10.66
C GLY A 59 -7.00 -1.18 10.09
N LEU A 60 -6.86 -0.84 8.82
CA LEU A 60 -7.87 -0.12 8.05
C LEU A 60 -8.54 -1.07 7.05
N TRP A 61 -9.82 -1.37 7.25
CA TRP A 61 -10.62 -2.19 6.35
C TRP A 61 -11.58 -1.34 5.51
N ILE A 62 -11.39 -1.36 4.19
CA ILE A 62 -12.26 -0.72 3.21
C ILE A 62 -13.02 -1.84 2.48
N TYR A 63 -14.31 -1.95 2.77
CA TYR A 63 -15.17 -3.05 2.31
C TYR A 63 -16.31 -2.52 1.44
N TYR A 64 -16.35 -2.93 0.18
CA TYR A 64 -17.32 -2.47 -0.83
C TYR A 64 -17.57 -0.95 -0.82
N SER A 65 -16.51 -0.17 -0.65
CA SER A 65 -16.53 1.27 -0.44
C SER A 65 -15.63 1.97 -1.47
N HIS A 66 -16.15 2.11 -2.68
CA HIS A 66 -15.48 2.72 -3.83
C HIS A 66 -15.18 4.20 -3.58
N PHE A 67 -14.22 4.75 -4.33
CA PHE A 67 -13.83 6.16 -4.30
C PHE A 67 -13.33 6.66 -2.93
N THR A 68 -12.94 5.74 -2.03
CA THR A 68 -12.42 6.09 -0.70
C THR A 68 -11.02 6.67 -0.81
N ASN A 69 -10.78 7.77 -0.09
CA ASN A 69 -9.47 8.39 0.05
C ASN A 69 -8.88 8.01 1.42
N ALA A 70 -7.95 7.06 1.42
CA ALA A 70 -7.21 6.63 2.60
C ALA A 70 -5.79 7.22 2.56
N THR A 71 -5.56 8.30 3.32
CA THR A 71 -4.31 9.06 3.22
C THR A 71 -3.67 9.41 4.55
N PHE A 72 -2.33 9.39 4.64
CA PHE A 72 -1.61 9.79 5.86
C PHE A 72 -2.02 9.01 7.12
N ASN A 73 -2.46 7.77 6.98
CA ASN A 73 -2.75 6.92 8.14
C ASN A 73 -1.49 6.15 8.54
N LYS A 74 -1.32 5.96 9.85
CA LYS A 74 -0.30 5.12 10.43
C LYS A 74 -0.96 3.87 11.00
N CYS A 75 -0.48 2.69 10.62
CA CYS A 75 -1.04 1.43 11.11
C CYS A 75 0.03 0.38 11.35
N THR A 76 0.00 -0.26 12.53
CA THR A 76 1.02 -1.24 12.93
C THR A 76 0.41 -2.51 13.55
N GLU A 77 1.06 -3.66 13.36
CA GLU A 77 0.81 -4.92 14.10
C GLU A 77 -0.54 -5.63 13.83
N TYR A 78 -1.15 -5.36 12.67
CA TYR A 78 -2.31 -6.12 12.18
C TYR A 78 -1.86 -7.22 11.21
N LEU A 79 -2.67 -8.27 11.01
CA LEU A 79 -2.45 -9.24 9.93
C LEU A 79 -2.41 -8.55 8.57
N TYR A 80 -3.40 -7.69 8.33
CA TYR A 80 -3.43 -6.74 7.23
C TYR A 80 -3.46 -5.32 7.79
N SER A 81 -2.37 -4.55 7.62
CA SER A 81 -2.38 -3.15 8.08
C SER A 81 -3.48 -2.34 7.35
N MET A 82 -3.68 -2.62 6.07
CA MET A 82 -4.82 -2.15 5.29
C MET A 82 -5.37 -3.28 4.42
N PHE A 83 -6.68 -3.50 4.48
CA PHE A 83 -7.37 -4.46 3.61
C PHE A 83 -8.43 -3.73 2.78
N VAL A 84 -8.39 -3.90 1.48
CA VAL A 84 -9.32 -3.31 0.51
C VAL A 84 -10.00 -4.45 -0.23
N LEU A 85 -11.30 -4.61 0.03
CA LEU A 85 -12.10 -5.71 -0.48
C LEU A 85 -13.28 -5.16 -1.27
N GLY A 86 -13.41 -5.59 -2.54
CA GLY A 86 -14.51 -5.18 -3.42
C GLY A 86 -14.62 -3.66 -3.62
N SER A 87 -13.52 -2.92 -3.45
CA SER A 87 -13.52 -1.46 -3.44
C SER A 87 -12.65 -0.91 -4.55
N ASP A 88 -13.31 -0.27 -5.51
CA ASP A 88 -12.69 0.22 -6.74
C ASP A 88 -12.44 1.73 -6.67
N SER A 89 -11.49 2.20 -7.49
CA SER A 89 -11.23 3.64 -7.67
C SER A 89 -10.87 4.39 -6.36
N CYS A 90 -10.30 3.69 -5.38
CA CYS A 90 -9.80 4.26 -4.15
C CYS A 90 -8.41 4.88 -4.34
N ASN A 91 -8.13 5.91 -3.54
CA ASN A 91 -6.81 6.53 -3.44
C ASN A 91 -6.18 6.17 -2.10
N ILE A 92 -5.11 5.38 -2.15
CA ILE A 92 -4.37 4.91 -0.98
C ILE A 92 -3.00 5.57 -1.04
N LEU A 93 -2.86 6.71 -0.35
CA LEU A 93 -1.73 7.61 -0.56
C LEU A 93 -1.01 7.96 0.75
N ASN A 94 0.32 7.97 0.75
CA ASN A 94 1.10 8.50 1.88
C ASN A 94 0.84 7.82 3.23
N ASN A 95 0.49 6.53 3.26
CA ASN A 95 0.29 5.80 4.52
C ASN A 95 1.60 5.17 5.01
N GLU A 96 1.76 5.09 6.33
CA GLU A 96 2.88 4.42 7.01
C GLU A 96 2.36 3.12 7.64
N LEU A 97 2.71 1.98 7.04
CA LEU A 97 2.19 0.68 7.39
C LEU A 97 3.35 -0.24 7.76
N SER A 98 3.30 -0.87 8.92
CA SER A 98 4.38 -1.76 9.33
C SER A 98 3.92 -2.96 10.15
N TYR A 99 4.78 -3.97 10.21
CA TYR A 99 4.55 -5.19 11.00
C TYR A 99 3.24 -5.90 10.62
N GLY A 100 2.89 -5.86 9.33
CA GLY A 100 1.81 -6.66 8.75
C GLY A 100 2.16 -8.13 8.80
N SER A 101 1.49 -8.95 9.62
CA SER A 101 1.88 -10.37 9.77
C SER A 101 1.52 -11.25 8.58
N ASP A 102 0.73 -10.75 7.62
CA ASP A 102 0.66 -11.29 6.25
C ASP A 102 0.99 -10.23 5.20
N SER A 103 0.28 -9.09 5.16
CA SER A 103 0.50 -8.05 4.16
C SER A 103 0.32 -6.66 4.76
N CYS A 104 1.13 -5.67 4.38
CA CYS A 104 0.85 -4.28 4.78
C CYS A 104 -0.41 -3.76 4.07
N ILE A 105 -0.50 -3.92 2.75
CA ILE A 105 -1.71 -3.62 1.97
C ILE A 105 -2.17 -4.89 1.25
N TYR A 106 -3.44 -5.23 1.37
CA TYR A 106 -4.04 -6.29 0.56
C TYR A 106 -5.21 -5.75 -0.27
N LEU A 107 -5.13 -5.91 -1.59
CA LEU A 107 -6.24 -5.69 -2.53
C LEU A 107 -6.86 -7.02 -2.92
N TYR A 108 -8.16 -7.19 -2.67
CA TYR A 108 -8.94 -8.34 -3.07
C TYR A 108 -10.14 -7.89 -3.88
N GLU A 109 -10.24 -8.35 -5.12
CA GLU A 109 -11.32 -7.99 -6.05
C GLU A 109 -11.54 -6.45 -6.12
N SER A 110 -10.46 -5.69 -6.21
CA SER A 110 -10.46 -4.23 -6.03
C SER A 110 -9.66 -3.56 -7.15
N ASN A 111 -10.37 -2.95 -8.10
CA ASN A 111 -9.83 -2.49 -9.37
C ASN A 111 -9.65 -0.97 -9.44
N GLN A 112 -8.84 -0.51 -10.40
CA GLN A 112 -8.68 0.92 -10.70
C GLN A 112 -8.21 1.76 -9.50
N ASN A 113 -7.45 1.15 -8.59
CA ASN A 113 -6.96 1.81 -7.38
C ASN A 113 -5.63 2.52 -7.65
N THR A 114 -5.39 3.61 -6.94
CA THR A 114 -4.10 4.31 -6.94
C THR A 114 -3.40 4.11 -5.60
N ILE A 115 -2.28 3.39 -5.62
CA ILE A 115 -1.44 3.07 -4.47
C ILE A 115 -0.15 3.84 -4.65
N ASN A 116 -0.04 4.98 -3.98
CA ASN A 116 1.02 5.95 -4.22
C ASN A 116 1.71 6.42 -2.94
N ASN A 117 3.04 6.43 -2.94
CA ASN A 117 3.84 6.98 -1.85
C ASN A 117 3.55 6.36 -0.47
N ASN A 118 3.14 5.10 -0.41
CA ASN A 118 2.98 4.39 0.86
C ASN A 118 4.31 3.76 1.27
N THR A 119 4.53 3.68 2.58
CA THR A 119 5.67 2.99 3.18
C THR A 119 5.15 1.70 3.83
N CYS A 120 5.63 0.55 3.35
CA CYS A 120 5.28 -0.79 3.85
C CYS A 120 6.56 -1.47 4.33
N THR A 121 6.71 -1.61 5.65
CA THR A 121 7.99 -2.09 6.23
C THR A 121 7.85 -3.16 7.31
N ASN A 122 8.88 -4.00 7.43
CA ASN A 122 8.98 -5.00 8.50
C ASN A 122 7.76 -5.94 8.61
N GLY A 123 7.04 -6.16 7.49
CA GLY A 123 5.94 -7.12 7.40
C GLY A 123 6.38 -8.45 6.81
N LEU A 124 5.44 -9.37 6.63
CA LEU A 124 5.67 -10.57 5.81
C LEU A 124 5.76 -10.17 4.33
N LYS A 125 4.68 -9.61 3.77
CA LYS A 125 4.63 -9.03 2.41
C LYS A 125 4.35 -7.53 2.49
N GLY A 126 4.84 -6.78 1.51
CA GLY A 126 4.51 -5.36 1.38
C GLY A 126 3.06 -5.17 0.89
N ILE A 127 2.82 -5.41 -0.40
CA ILE A 127 1.51 -5.24 -1.03
C ILE A 127 1.11 -6.55 -1.73
N THR A 128 -0.06 -7.07 -1.42
CA THR A 128 -0.62 -8.27 -2.06
C THR A 128 -1.82 -7.90 -2.93
N LEU A 129 -1.91 -8.53 -4.11
CA LEU A 129 -3.04 -8.43 -5.02
C LEU A 129 -3.66 -9.81 -5.27
N PHE A 130 -4.99 -9.87 -5.22
CA PHE A 130 -5.80 -11.00 -5.65
C PHE A 130 -6.99 -10.51 -6.49
N SER A 131 -7.13 -11.01 -7.72
CA SER A 131 -8.20 -10.64 -8.66
C SER A 131 -8.43 -9.13 -8.79
N SER A 132 -7.35 -8.35 -8.84
CA SER A 132 -7.39 -6.88 -8.85
C SER A 132 -6.65 -6.36 -10.09
N SER A 133 -7.32 -5.50 -10.86
CA SER A 133 -6.84 -5.08 -12.19
C SER A 133 -6.81 -3.55 -12.36
N ASN A 134 -6.12 -3.11 -13.40
CA ASN A 134 -6.09 -1.71 -13.86
C ASN A 134 -5.65 -0.69 -12.79
N SER A 135 -4.81 -1.10 -11.84
CA SER A 135 -4.37 -0.26 -10.72
C SER A 135 -2.94 0.26 -10.92
N PHE A 136 -2.62 1.37 -10.26
CA PHE A 136 -1.30 1.99 -10.30
C PHE A 136 -0.59 1.83 -8.95
N PHE A 137 0.62 1.28 -8.98
CA PHE A 137 1.50 1.14 -7.82
C PHE A 137 2.77 1.94 -8.10
N ILE A 138 2.87 3.13 -7.54
CA ILE A 138 3.93 4.09 -7.88
C ILE A 138 4.49 4.79 -6.64
N TYR A 139 5.79 5.05 -6.60
CA TYR A 139 6.46 5.77 -5.50
C TYR A 139 6.34 5.11 -4.13
N ASN A 140 5.97 3.84 -4.03
CA ASN A 140 5.91 3.15 -2.74
C ASN A 140 7.30 2.71 -2.29
N LEU A 141 7.54 2.75 -0.98
CA LEU A 141 8.71 2.15 -0.33
C LEU A 141 8.30 0.82 0.28
N LEU A 142 8.88 -0.27 -0.24
CA LEU A 142 8.69 -1.63 0.24
C LEU A 142 10.03 -2.07 0.81
N GLN A 143 10.13 -2.18 2.13
CA GLN A 143 11.43 -2.39 2.79
C GLN A 143 11.39 -3.41 3.92
N ASP A 144 12.41 -4.26 4.00
CA ASP A 144 12.62 -5.22 5.10
C ASP A 144 11.40 -6.16 5.30
N ASN A 145 10.67 -6.47 4.23
CA ASN A 145 9.62 -7.49 4.29
C ASN A 145 10.27 -8.88 4.18
N THR A 146 9.85 -9.82 5.01
CA THR A 146 10.51 -11.14 5.08
C THR A 146 10.24 -11.99 3.83
N GLU A 147 9.14 -11.73 3.12
CA GLU A 147 8.85 -12.19 1.75
C GLU A 147 8.92 -11.01 0.77
N GLN A 148 8.25 -11.08 -0.39
CA GLN A 148 8.35 -10.08 -1.44
C GLN A 148 7.65 -8.75 -1.09
N GLY A 149 8.15 -7.66 -1.66
CA GLY A 149 7.58 -6.32 -1.52
C GLY A 149 6.23 -6.16 -2.21
N ILE A 150 6.04 -6.74 -3.40
CA ILE A 150 4.75 -6.81 -4.10
C ILE A 150 4.52 -8.25 -4.58
N VAL A 151 3.35 -8.81 -4.28
CA VAL A 151 2.93 -10.17 -4.65
C VAL A 151 1.60 -10.13 -5.41
N ILE A 152 1.61 -10.54 -6.67
CA ILE A 152 0.41 -10.74 -7.49
C ILE A 152 0.14 -12.25 -7.55
N THR A 153 -0.92 -12.69 -6.86
CA THR A 153 -1.12 -14.12 -6.58
C THR A 153 -2.00 -14.85 -7.59
N SER A 154 -2.79 -14.11 -8.38
CA SER A 154 -3.81 -14.68 -9.27
C SER A 154 -3.66 -14.18 -10.70
N THR A 155 -3.85 -15.09 -11.66
CA THR A 155 -3.87 -14.82 -13.12
C THR A 155 -4.98 -13.84 -13.53
N SER A 156 -6.02 -13.70 -12.71
CA SER A 156 -7.09 -12.72 -12.86
C SER A 156 -6.71 -11.29 -12.45
N SER A 157 -5.50 -11.06 -11.92
CA SER A 157 -5.00 -9.72 -11.63
C SER A 157 -4.28 -9.20 -12.86
N THR A 158 -4.91 -8.25 -13.56
CA THR A 158 -4.49 -7.88 -14.92
C THR A 158 -4.24 -6.40 -15.11
N ASP A 159 -3.38 -6.08 -16.07
CA ASP A 159 -3.21 -4.72 -16.59
C ASP A 159 -2.85 -3.69 -15.50
N ASN A 160 -2.13 -4.12 -14.45
CA ASN A 160 -1.62 -3.23 -13.42
C ASN A 160 -0.30 -2.60 -13.86
N SER A 161 -0.07 -1.35 -13.45
CA SER A 161 1.15 -0.61 -13.72
C SER A 161 1.97 -0.42 -12.45
N ILE A 162 3.16 -1.02 -12.40
CA ILE A 162 4.07 -1.03 -11.25
C ILE A 162 5.40 -0.42 -11.68
N TYR A 163 5.63 0.84 -11.38
CA TYR A 163 6.89 1.52 -11.72
C TYR A 163 7.20 2.60 -10.70
N HIS A 164 8.45 3.06 -10.66
CA HIS A 164 8.91 4.07 -9.72
C HIS A 164 8.71 3.69 -8.24
N ASN A 165 8.76 2.41 -7.88
CA ASN A 165 8.79 1.99 -6.48
C ASN A 165 10.23 1.68 -6.03
N THR A 166 10.45 1.68 -4.72
CA THR A 166 11.70 1.29 -4.09
C THR A 166 11.51 -0.03 -3.37
N PHE A 167 12.08 -1.11 -3.93
CA PHE A 167 12.19 -2.42 -3.30
C PHE A 167 13.54 -2.54 -2.62
N LYS A 168 13.55 -2.62 -1.30
CA LYS A 168 14.77 -2.68 -0.52
C LYS A 168 14.74 -3.81 0.51
N ASP A 169 15.65 -4.76 0.33
CA ASP A 169 15.96 -5.80 1.32
C ASP A 169 14.72 -6.66 1.66
N ASN A 170 13.83 -6.85 0.67
CA ASN A 170 12.71 -7.78 0.76
C ASN A 170 13.15 -9.18 0.31
N ASN A 171 12.51 -10.22 0.82
CA ASN A 171 12.76 -11.62 0.42
C ASN A 171 14.26 -11.97 0.41
N LEU A 172 15.00 -11.58 1.46
CA LEU A 172 16.46 -11.73 1.50
C LEU A 172 16.89 -13.19 1.29
N GLY A 173 17.76 -13.41 0.30
CA GLY A 173 18.21 -14.75 -0.10
C GLY A 173 17.29 -15.46 -1.10
N GLY A 174 16.14 -14.85 -1.45
CA GLY A 174 15.31 -15.25 -2.57
C GLY A 174 15.89 -14.85 -3.93
N ILE A 175 15.13 -15.13 -5.00
CA ILE A 175 15.54 -14.86 -6.39
C ILE A 175 15.11 -13.45 -6.84
N SER A 176 13.95 -12.98 -6.36
CA SER A 176 13.39 -11.66 -6.65
C SER A 176 12.71 -11.05 -5.41
N GLN A 177 12.69 -9.72 -5.31
CA GLN A 177 11.95 -8.96 -4.31
C GLN A 177 10.46 -8.78 -4.64
N ALA A 178 10.01 -9.29 -5.77
CA ALA A 178 8.63 -9.24 -6.25
C ALA A 178 8.20 -10.56 -6.89
N TYR A 179 6.89 -10.82 -6.89
CA TYR A 179 6.29 -12.03 -7.44
C TYR A 179 5.04 -11.71 -8.25
N ASP A 180 4.94 -12.27 -9.46
CA ASP A 180 3.86 -12.02 -10.41
C ASP A 180 3.33 -13.29 -11.08
N ASN A 181 2.12 -13.68 -10.69
CA ASN A 181 1.31 -14.70 -11.36
C ASN A 181 0.13 -14.10 -12.14
N GLY A 182 0.06 -12.79 -12.30
CA GLY A 182 -0.99 -12.11 -13.03
C GLY A 182 -0.80 -12.16 -14.54
N THR A 183 -1.58 -11.34 -15.25
CA THR A 183 -1.55 -11.26 -16.72
C THR A 183 -1.39 -9.81 -17.16
N ASN A 184 -0.49 -9.52 -18.08
CA ASN A 184 -0.27 -8.16 -18.63
C ASN A 184 0.04 -7.08 -17.58
N ASN A 185 0.63 -7.44 -16.43
CA ASN A 185 1.13 -6.45 -15.48
C ASN A 185 2.46 -5.89 -15.98
N LEU A 186 2.61 -4.57 -15.94
CA LEU A 186 3.79 -3.88 -16.45
C LEU A 186 4.65 -3.37 -15.29
N TRP A 187 5.87 -3.89 -15.16
CA TRP A 187 6.82 -3.56 -14.09
C TRP A 187 7.75 -2.39 -14.42
N TYR A 188 7.38 -1.59 -15.41
CA TYR A 188 8.10 -0.41 -15.87
C TYR A 188 7.15 0.51 -16.64
N ASN A 189 7.62 1.70 -17.01
CA ASN A 189 6.91 2.61 -17.89
C ASN A 189 7.66 2.76 -19.21
N VAL A 190 7.03 2.31 -20.30
CA VAL A 190 7.62 2.35 -21.65
C VAL A 190 7.93 3.78 -22.09
N SER A 191 7.00 4.71 -21.86
CA SER A 191 7.12 6.10 -22.32
C SER A 191 8.19 6.88 -21.57
N LEU A 192 8.40 6.56 -20.28
CA LEU A 192 9.42 7.20 -19.44
C LEU A 192 10.77 6.47 -19.49
N THR A 193 10.83 5.28 -20.10
CA THR A 193 12.00 4.41 -20.09
C THR A 193 12.55 4.19 -18.68
N SER A 194 11.64 3.98 -17.72
CA SER A 194 11.97 3.91 -16.30
C SER A 194 11.13 2.86 -15.58
N GLY A 195 11.74 2.19 -14.61
CA GLY A 195 11.18 1.06 -13.87
C GLY A 195 11.16 1.31 -12.38
N ASN A 196 11.48 0.28 -11.61
CA ASN A 196 11.58 0.31 -10.16
C ASN A 196 13.04 0.24 -9.72
N TYR A 197 13.30 0.64 -8.49
CA TYR A 197 14.59 0.39 -7.84
C TYR A 197 14.53 -0.94 -7.09
N TRP A 198 15.61 -1.71 -7.19
CA TRP A 198 15.77 -3.01 -6.54
C TRP A 198 17.14 -3.06 -5.85
N SER A 199 17.18 -3.20 -4.52
CA SER A 199 18.45 -3.16 -3.76
C SER A 199 19.43 -4.30 -4.09
N ASP A 200 18.95 -5.38 -4.69
CA ASP A 200 19.69 -6.57 -5.11
C ASP A 200 20.00 -6.61 -6.61
N TRP A 201 19.60 -5.60 -7.39
CA TRP A 201 19.91 -5.54 -8.82
C TRP A 201 21.39 -5.24 -9.07
N ALA A 202 22.03 -6.07 -9.89
CA ALA A 202 23.46 -5.98 -10.19
C ALA A 202 23.88 -4.78 -11.07
N GLY A 203 22.94 -3.92 -11.47
CA GLY A 203 23.22 -2.69 -12.23
C GLY A 203 23.29 -2.88 -13.76
N ALA A 204 22.92 -4.03 -14.30
CA ALA A 204 22.89 -4.27 -15.73
C ALA A 204 21.71 -5.16 -16.15
N GLY A 205 21.16 -4.90 -17.34
CA GLY A 205 20.01 -5.63 -17.89
C GLY A 205 18.68 -5.30 -17.19
N GLY A 206 17.64 -6.07 -17.50
CA GLY A 206 16.37 -6.01 -16.78
C GLY A 206 16.42 -6.76 -15.45
N TYR A 207 15.47 -6.48 -14.56
CA TYR A 207 15.27 -7.21 -13.32
C TYR A 207 14.12 -8.21 -13.49
N LEU A 208 14.39 -9.50 -13.33
CA LEU A 208 13.40 -10.56 -13.49
C LEU A 208 12.49 -10.62 -12.26
N ILE A 209 11.19 -10.74 -12.48
CA ILE A 209 10.20 -10.90 -11.42
C ILE A 209 9.85 -12.38 -11.31
N ASP A 210 9.87 -12.93 -10.09
CA ASP A 210 9.49 -14.32 -9.85
C ASP A 210 8.01 -14.56 -10.22
N GLY A 211 7.66 -15.82 -10.48
CA GLY A 211 6.29 -16.22 -10.80
C GLY A 211 6.12 -16.71 -12.24
N TYR A 212 4.90 -17.10 -12.58
CA TYR A 212 4.59 -17.73 -13.87
C TYR A 212 4.31 -16.73 -15.00
N ALA A 213 4.18 -15.43 -14.69
CA ALA A 213 3.89 -14.40 -15.69
C ALA A 213 5.08 -14.13 -16.63
N GLY A 214 6.31 -14.51 -16.23
CA GLY A 214 7.52 -14.17 -16.98
C GLY A 214 7.80 -12.67 -17.00
N SER A 215 7.32 -11.94 -15.99
CA SER A 215 7.43 -10.50 -15.88
C SER A 215 8.87 -10.05 -15.67
N VAL A 216 9.19 -8.87 -16.23
CA VAL A 216 10.51 -8.25 -16.14
C VAL A 216 10.35 -6.75 -16.05
N ASP A 217 11.12 -6.12 -15.18
CA ASP A 217 11.38 -4.68 -15.23
C ASP A 217 12.51 -4.44 -16.24
N LEU A 218 12.19 -3.86 -17.40
CA LEU A 218 13.18 -3.59 -18.45
C LEU A 218 14.04 -2.36 -18.20
N PHE A 219 13.63 -1.48 -17.27
CA PHE A 219 14.31 -0.22 -17.00
C PHE A 219 14.59 -0.01 -15.51
N PRO A 220 15.27 -0.94 -14.81
CA PRO A 220 15.56 -0.79 -13.39
C PRO A 220 16.30 0.53 -13.09
N LEU A 221 15.95 1.16 -11.97
CA LEU A 221 16.56 2.40 -11.52
C LEU A 221 17.86 2.10 -10.76
N GLY A 222 18.92 2.85 -11.06
CA GLY A 222 20.22 2.73 -10.36
C GLY A 222 20.26 3.37 -8.97
N VAL A 223 19.23 4.15 -8.61
CA VAL A 223 19.12 4.81 -7.30
C VAL A 223 17.71 4.65 -6.75
N PRO A 224 17.54 4.53 -5.43
CA PRO A 224 16.22 4.42 -4.81
C PRO A 224 15.44 5.71 -5.01
N ILE A 225 14.14 5.59 -5.20
CA ILE A 225 13.25 6.74 -5.15
C ILE A 225 12.96 7.03 -3.69
N VAL A 226 13.40 8.20 -3.25
CA VAL A 226 13.13 8.70 -1.91
C VAL A 226 11.72 9.31 -1.91
N PRO A 227 10.82 8.86 -1.02
CA PRO A 227 9.52 9.51 -0.83
C PRO A 227 9.72 11.01 -0.61
N ILE A 228 9.06 11.85 -1.42
CA ILE A 228 9.05 13.29 -1.18
C ILE A 228 8.17 13.51 0.06
N ILE A 229 8.78 13.67 1.22
CA ILE A 229 8.06 14.01 2.45
C ILE A 229 7.56 15.45 2.29
N SER A 230 6.23 15.63 2.28
CA SER A 230 5.57 16.90 1.99
C SER A 230 5.80 17.99 3.05
N GLU A 231 6.38 17.64 4.21
CA GLU A 231 6.62 18.59 5.31
C GLU A 231 7.60 19.72 4.95
N PHE A 232 8.41 19.55 3.89
CA PHE A 232 9.33 20.58 3.40
C PHE A 232 8.80 21.43 2.24
N GLN A 233 7.53 21.27 1.81
CA GLN A 233 6.96 22.02 0.67
C GLN A 233 6.26 23.34 1.06
N TYR A 234 6.21 23.71 2.35
CA TYR A 234 5.52 24.93 2.80
C TYR A 234 6.42 26.04 3.38
N GLN A 235 7.75 25.94 3.30
CA GLN A 235 8.65 26.93 3.91
C GLN A 235 9.34 27.92 2.95
N THR A 236 8.91 28.02 1.69
CA THR A 236 9.57 28.91 0.71
C THR A 236 8.67 29.88 -0.06
N ILE A 237 7.44 30.13 0.40
CA ILE A 237 6.62 31.24 -0.11
C ILE A 237 6.13 32.08 1.07
N PHE A 238 6.99 32.89 1.68
CA PHE A 238 6.68 34.17 2.36
C PHE A 238 7.98 34.80 2.92
N THR A 239 8.88 35.26 2.06
CA THR A 239 9.90 36.27 2.43
C THR A 239 10.38 37.04 1.20
N THR A 240 9.52 37.85 0.59
CA THR A 240 9.90 39.12 -0.07
C THR A 240 8.63 39.92 -0.37
N LEU A 241 8.21 40.75 0.59
CA LEU A 241 7.41 41.96 0.39
C LEU A 241 7.34 42.73 1.72
N ILE A 242 8.47 43.32 2.11
CA ILE A 242 8.58 44.62 2.81
C ILE A 242 9.82 45.31 2.27
#